data_AF-A0A431TVC6-F1
#
_entry.id   AF-A0A431TVC6-F1
#
_cell.length_a   1.000
_cell.length_b   1.000
_cell.length_c   1.000
_cell.angle_alpha   90.00
_cell.angle_beta   90.00
_cell.angle_gamma   90.00
#
_symmetry.space_group_name_H-M   'P 1'
#
loop_
_entity.id
_entity.type
_entity.pdbx_description
1 polymer ?
#
loop_
_entity_poly.entity_id
_entity_poly.type
_entity_poly.pdbx_seq_one_letter_code
_entity_poly.pdbx_strand_id
1 'polypeptide(L)'
;MSAEHTVKIDLTLEASGRHLAFSKDLLEVAHVFRRVGGEAAPWQRVAVNARSPFLDTDAFAPGTLVEYYVQHETQQGEPEARSHVVSTTVG
;
A
#
# COMPACT_ATOMS: atom_id res chain seq x y z
N MET A 1 11.07 11.29 -22.88
CA MET A 1 10.04 11.69 -21.90
C MET A 1 9.35 10.42 -21.46
N SER A 2 9.69 9.89 -20.30
CA SER A 2 8.99 8.74 -19.73
C SER A 2 7.67 9.27 -19.19
N ALA A 3 6.54 8.69 -19.60
CA ALA A 3 5.26 9.01 -18.97
C ALA A 3 5.35 8.70 -17.48
N GLU A 4 4.82 9.57 -16.61
CA GLU A 4 4.69 9.27 -15.19
C GLU A 4 3.84 8.01 -15.02
N HIS A 5 4.48 6.89 -14.70
CA HIS A 5 3.78 5.67 -14.35
C HIS A 5 3.20 5.85 -12.94
N THR A 6 1.88 5.92 -12.84
CA THR A 6 1.17 5.93 -11.55
C THR A 6 0.67 4.54 -11.25
N VAL A 7 1.04 3.99 -10.08
CA VAL A 7 0.52 2.71 -9.61
C VAL A 7 -0.94 2.89 -9.19
N LYS A 8 -1.83 2.06 -9.73
CA LYS A 8 -3.22 1.99 -9.24
C LYS A 8 -3.27 1.11 -8.01
N ILE A 9 -3.96 1.58 -6.99
CA ILE A 9 -4.22 0.84 -5.76
C ILE A 9 -5.70 0.98 -5.41
N ASP A 10 -6.32 -0.15 -5.07
CA ASP A 10 -7.67 -0.24 -4.57
C ASP A 10 -7.65 -0.88 -3.19
N LEU A 11 -8.39 -0.30 -2.24
CA LEU A 11 -8.53 -0.79 -0.87
C LEU A 11 -9.95 -1.30 -0.65
N THR A 12 -10.07 -2.56 -0.25
CA THR A 12 -11.33 -3.19 0.14
C THR A 12 -11.24 -3.67 1.58
N LEU A 13 -12.22 -3.31 2.41
CA LEU A 13 -12.35 -3.83 3.77
C LEU A 13 -13.17 -5.12 3.77
N GLU A 14 -12.62 -6.17 4.35
CA GLU A 14 -13.30 -7.46 4.55
C GLU A 14 -13.25 -7.88 6.03
N ALA A 15 -14.06 -8.88 6.40
CA ALA A 15 -14.05 -9.43 7.76
C ALA A 15 -12.68 -10.00 8.17
N SER A 16 -11.88 -10.45 7.20
CA SER A 16 -10.53 -10.99 7.39
C SER A 16 -9.44 -9.92 7.48
N GLY A 17 -9.74 -8.66 7.14
CA GLY A 17 -8.78 -7.56 7.18
C GLY A 17 -8.94 -6.59 6.02
N ARG A 18 -7.83 -5.92 5.66
CA ARG A 18 -7.80 -4.90 4.61
C ARG A 18 -7.08 -5.45 3.38
N HIS A 19 -7.81 -5.65 2.29
CA HIS A 19 -7.27 -6.10 1.01
C HIS A 19 -6.82 -4.92 0.16
N LEU A 20 -5.57 -4.97 -0.27
CA LEU A 20 -4.92 -4.00 -1.13
C LEU A 20 -4.63 -4.65 -2.47
N ALA A 21 -5.41 -4.29 -3.48
CA ALA A 21 -5.16 -4.70 -4.86
C ALA A 21 -4.39 -3.59 -5.58
N PHE A 22 -3.30 -3.95 -6.25
CA PHE A 22 -2.50 -3.03 -7.05
C PHE A 22 -2.00 -3.68 -8.32
N SER A 23 -1.79 -2.88 -9.37
CA SER A 23 -1.15 -3.31 -10.62
C SER A 23 0.36 -3.40 -10.42
N LYS A 24 1.01 -4.38 -11.04
CA LYS A 24 2.47 -4.55 -11.01
C LYS A 24 2.96 -5.20 -12.30
N ASP A 25 4.00 -4.66 -12.91
CA ASP A 25 4.66 -5.29 -14.05
C ASP A 25 5.57 -6.44 -13.61
N LEU A 26 5.87 -7.36 -14.53
CA LEU A 26 6.54 -8.65 -14.26
C LEU A 26 7.89 -8.54 -13.54
N LEU A 27 8.62 -7.43 -13.73
CA LEU A 27 9.97 -7.24 -13.19
C LEU A 27 10.05 -6.25 -12.04
N GLU A 28 8.97 -5.50 -11.76
CA GLU A 28 8.96 -4.52 -10.68
C GLU A 28 9.03 -5.22 -9.31
N VAL A 29 9.33 -4.46 -8.27
CA VAL A 29 9.24 -4.86 -6.86
C VAL A 29 8.24 -3.93 -6.20
N ALA A 30 7.17 -4.46 -5.61
CA ALA A 30 6.15 -3.64 -4.95
C ALA A 30 6.29 -3.73 -3.43
N HIS A 31 6.42 -2.60 -2.75
CA HIS A 31 6.41 -2.52 -1.29
C HIS A 31 5.13 -1.84 -0.83
N VAL A 32 4.51 -2.36 0.24
CA VAL A 32 3.33 -1.75 0.85
C VAL A 32 3.77 -0.96 2.07
N PHE A 33 3.36 0.30 2.12
CA PHE A 33 3.56 1.18 3.26
C PHE A 33 2.23 1.51 3.90
N ARG A 34 2.23 1.61 5.23
CA ARG A 34 1.07 1.92 6.06
C ARG A 34 1.41 3.01 7.08
N ARG A 35 0.49 3.91 7.36
CA ARG A 35 0.50 4.72 8.58
C ARG A 35 -0.82 4.60 9.32
N VAL A 36 -0.79 4.82 10.62
CA VAL A 36 -1.93 4.62 11.53
C VAL A 36 -2.11 5.87 12.38
N GLY A 37 -3.29 6.46 12.38
CA GLY A 37 -3.59 7.67 13.16
C GLY A 37 -3.44 9.00 12.40
N GLY A 38 -3.34 8.97 11.06
CA GLY A 38 -3.40 10.18 10.23
C GLY A 38 -2.04 10.80 9.89
N GLU A 39 -2.07 12.05 9.42
CA GLU A 39 -0.93 12.68 8.73
C GLU A 39 0.36 12.81 9.53
N ALA A 40 0.26 12.99 10.86
CA ALA A 40 1.40 13.11 11.74
C ALA A 40 2.10 11.76 12.04
N ALA A 41 1.46 10.63 11.69
CA ALA A 41 2.01 9.31 11.95
C ALA A 41 3.09 8.92 10.91
N PRO A 42 4.15 8.23 11.34
CA PRO A 42 5.18 7.77 10.42
C PRO A 42 4.66 6.66 9.51
N TRP A 43 5.15 6.65 8.27
CA TRP A 43 4.96 5.53 7.36
C TRP A 43 5.84 4.35 7.75
N GLN A 44 5.25 3.17 7.79
CA GLN A 44 5.92 1.89 8.04
C GLN A 44 5.82 1.02 6.80
N ARG A 45 6.93 0.40 6.38
CA ARG A 45 6.92 -0.62 5.33
C ARG A 45 6.42 -1.93 5.91
N VAL A 46 5.19 -2.30 5.59
CA VAL A 46 4.51 -3.48 6.16
C VAL A 46 4.62 -4.73 5.29
N ALA A 47 4.95 -4.57 4.00
CA ALA A 47 5.28 -5.68 3.13
C ALA A 47 6.39 -5.31 2.14
N VAL A 48 7.31 -6.25 1.93
CA VAL A 48 8.43 -6.14 1.00
C VAL A 48 8.20 -7.08 -0.18
N ASN A 49 8.32 -6.58 -1.41
CA ASN A 49 8.02 -7.33 -2.63
C ASN A 49 6.65 -8.07 -2.56
N ALA A 50 5.64 -7.33 -2.13
CA ALA A 50 4.27 -7.79 -1.97
C ALA A 50 3.68 -8.29 -3.29
N ARG A 51 2.84 -9.32 -3.18
CA ARG A 51 1.96 -9.76 -4.24
C ARG A 51 0.61 -9.06 -4.09
N SER A 52 -0.04 -8.84 -5.22
CA SER A 52 -1.42 -8.34 -5.28
C SER A 52 -2.39 -9.52 -5.48
N PRO A 53 -3.50 -9.59 -4.72
CA PRO A 53 -3.83 -8.72 -3.59
C PRO A 53 -2.94 -9.00 -2.37
N PHE A 54 -2.62 -7.96 -1.61
CA PHE A 54 -2.00 -8.04 -0.28
C PHE A 54 -3.09 -7.91 0.79
N LEU A 55 -3.07 -8.77 1.81
CA LEU A 55 -3.99 -8.72 2.94
C LEU A 55 -3.25 -8.26 4.20
N ASP A 56 -3.64 -7.10 4.72
CA ASP A 56 -3.20 -6.63 6.03
C ASP A 56 -4.18 -7.13 7.11
N THR A 57 -3.69 -7.96 8.04
CA THR A 57 -4.46 -8.57 9.14
C THR A 57 -4.19 -7.95 10.51
N ASP A 58 -3.40 -6.87 10.60
CA ASP A 58 -3.08 -6.27 11.90
C ASP A 58 -4.34 -5.76 12.62
N ALA A 59 -4.38 -5.95 13.93
CA ALA A 59 -5.51 -5.52 14.75
C ALA A 59 -5.37 -4.04 15.12
N PHE A 60 -6.43 -3.27 14.93
CA PHE A 60 -6.52 -1.88 15.37
C PHE A 60 -7.81 -1.67 16.15
N ALA A 61 -7.81 -0.66 17.03
CA ALA A 61 -9.03 -0.29 17.73
C ALA A 61 -10.09 0.25 16.74
N PRO A 62 -11.40 0.04 16.98
CA PRO A 62 -12.44 0.71 16.21
C PRO A 62 -12.25 2.23 16.19
N GLY A 63 -12.58 2.85 15.06
CA GLY A 63 -12.35 4.27 14.79
C GLY A 63 -10.92 4.62 14.36
N THR A 64 -10.00 3.66 14.31
CA THR A 64 -8.62 3.93 13.86
C THR A 64 -8.58 4.21 12.36
N LEU A 65 -8.07 5.38 11.99
CA LEU A 65 -7.71 5.69 10.60
C LEU A 65 -6.44 4.94 10.21
N VAL A 66 -6.52 4.18 9.12
CA VAL A 66 -5.39 3.46 8.52
C VAL A 66 -5.26 3.87 7.07
N GLU A 67 -4.05 4.19 6.66
CA GLU A 67 -3.74 4.69 5.33
C GLU A 67 -2.61 3.87 4.70
N TYR A 68 -2.66 3.73 3.38
CA TYR A 68 -1.73 2.91 2.61
C TYR A 68 -1.27 3.62 1.34
N TYR A 69 -0.06 3.30 0.91
CA TYR A 69 0.38 3.47 -0.48
C TYR A 69 1.29 2.31 -0.88
N VAL A 70 1.45 2.11 -2.19
CA VAL A 70 2.39 1.17 -2.78
C VAL A 70 3.53 1.93 -3.46
N GLN A 71 4.76 1.50 -3.21
CA GLN A 71 5.95 1.95 -3.90
C GLN A 71 6.44 0.83 -4.82
N HIS A 72 6.61 1.12 -6.09
CA HIS A 72 7.34 0.26 -7.01
C HIS A 72 8.80 0.68 -7.06
N GLU A 73 9.67 -0.31 -7.05
CA GLU A 73 11.09 -0.19 -7.27
C GLU A 73 11.50 -1.10 -8.42
N THR A 74 12.56 -0.70 -9.12
CA THR A 74 13.29 -1.58 -10.02
C THR A 74 13.94 -2.72 -9.23
N GLN A 75 14.46 -3.75 -9.92
CA GLN A 75 15.18 -4.84 -9.26
C GLN A 75 16.47 -4.40 -8.55
N GLN A 76 16.99 -3.23 -8.92
CA GLN A 76 18.15 -2.60 -8.29
C GLN A 76 17.78 -1.78 -7.04
N GLY A 77 16.49 -1.64 -6.72
CA GLY A 77 16.00 -0.88 -5.57
C GLY A 77 15.74 0.59 -5.85
N GLU A 78 15.82 1.02 -7.11
CA GLU A 78 15.53 2.41 -7.48
C GLU A 78 14.01 2.66 -7.54
N PRO A 79 13.49 3.75 -6.93
CA PRO A 79 12.08 4.11 -7.03
C PRO A 79 11.64 4.35 -8.48
N GLU A 80 10.57 3.68 -8.90
CA GLU A 80 10.03 3.79 -10.27
C GLU A 80 8.68 4.51 -10.28
N ALA A 81 7.76 4.09 -9.42
CA ALA A 81 6.41 4.62 -9.36
C ALA A 81 5.83 4.54 -7.95
N ARG A 82 4.90 5.44 -7.63
CA ARG A 82 4.18 5.42 -6.35
C ARG A 82 2.68 5.59 -6.59
N SER A 83 1.86 4.87 -5.84
CA SER A 83 0.41 5.06 -5.86
C SER A 83 -0.01 6.34 -5.15
N HIS A 84 -1.24 6.76 -5.38
CA HIS A 84 -1.91 7.67 -4.44
C HIS A 84 -2.14 6.97 -3.08
N VAL A 85 -2.47 7.75 -2.05
CA VAL A 85 -2.83 7.22 -0.72
C VAL A 85 -4.29 6.79 -0.72
N VAL A 86 -4.57 5.60 -0.21
CA VAL A 86 -5.93 5.11 0.08
C VAL A 86 -6.09 4.92 1.58
N SER A 87 -7.32 5.08 2.08
CA SER A 87 -7.59 5.09 3.51
C SER A 87 -8.88 4.36 3.86
N THR A 88 -8.92 3.87 5.10
CA THR A 88 -10.13 3.33 5.71
C THR A 88 -10.12 3.61 7.22
N THR A 89 -11.31 3.66 7.80
CA THR A 89 -11.50 3.66 9.25
C THR A 89 -11.93 2.27 9.69
N VAL A 90 -11.31 1.71 10.73
CA VAL A 90 -11.69 0.40 11.28
C VAL A 90 -13.04 0.52 11.99
N GLY A 91 -13.97 -0.38 11.67
CA GLY A 91 -15.32 -0.44 12.26
C GLY A 91 -15.37 -1.12 13.63
#